data_AF-A0A964EJE4-F1
#
_entry.id   AF-A0A964EJE4-F1
#
_cell.length_a   1.000
_cell.length_b   1.000
_cell.length_c   1.000
_cell.angle_alpha   90.00
_cell.angle_beta   90.00
_cell.angle_gamma   90.00
#
_symmetry.space_group_name_H-M   'P 1'
#
loop_
_entity.id
_entity.type
_entity.pdbx_description
1 polymer ?
#
loop_
_entity_poly.entity_id
_entity_poly.type
_entity_poly.pdbx_seq_one_letter_code
_entity_poly.pdbx_strand_id
1 'polypeptide(L)'
;MPSIANRKNRIRITKGRLTGLFFLLTWLWGAPLSGAPPATPRFTNDQGLVSESGYFKLIWATGKEPAGVDNAPEFLLQQSTDSNFGSPVVLYQGPDLATFISGLENGTYYFRLKAIDPQTREGSAWTAPLTVVVRHHPLALSLTLFGLGAIVFLATLAIVVSGARATRANQEA
;
A
#
# COMPACT_ATOMS: atom_id res chain seq x y z
N MET A 1 69.94 0.76 -85.83
CA MET A 1 68.62 0.11 -85.68
C MET A 1 68.69 -0.74 -84.40
N PRO A 2 67.71 -0.72 -83.46
CA PRO A 2 66.32 -0.29 -83.55
C PRO A 2 65.99 0.96 -82.71
N SER A 3 64.78 1.45 -82.93
CA SER A 3 64.20 2.74 -82.55
C SER A 3 62.97 2.54 -81.68
N ILE A 4 62.93 3.27 -80.54
CA ILE A 4 61.78 3.93 -79.89
C ILE A 4 60.56 3.09 -79.47
N ALA A 5 60.28 3.09 -78.15
CA ALA A 5 59.05 3.59 -77.48
C ALA A 5 58.84 2.84 -76.15
N ASN A 6 59.18 3.40 -74.98
CA ASN A 6 58.40 4.39 -74.23
C ASN A 6 56.91 4.06 -74.06
N ARG A 7 56.54 3.47 -72.92
CA ARG A 7 55.32 3.86 -72.20
C ARG A 7 55.47 3.63 -70.69
N LYS A 8 55.90 4.70 -70.00
CA LYS A 8 55.74 4.89 -68.55
C LYS A 8 54.26 4.87 -68.21
N ASN A 9 53.76 3.81 -67.55
CA ASN A 9 52.46 3.87 -66.90
C ASN A 9 52.65 4.16 -65.40
N ARG A 10 52.38 5.42 -65.03
CA ARG A 10 52.42 5.90 -63.65
C ARG A 10 51.23 5.35 -62.88
N ILE A 11 51.48 4.42 -61.97
CA ILE A 11 50.51 4.03 -60.94
C ILE A 11 50.38 5.20 -59.96
N ARG A 12 49.24 5.89 -59.98
CA ARG A 12 48.89 6.93 -58.99
C ARG A 12 48.56 6.24 -57.68
N ILE A 13 49.44 6.34 -56.69
CA ILE A 13 49.19 5.96 -55.31
C ILE A 13 48.41 7.10 -54.67
N THR A 14 47.09 6.94 -54.56
CA THR A 14 46.19 7.82 -53.83
C THR A 14 46.42 7.64 -52.32
N LYS A 15 47.09 8.62 -51.69
CA LYS A 15 47.22 8.70 -50.22
C LYS A 15 45.87 9.17 -49.64
N GLY A 16 44.99 8.22 -49.35
CA GLY A 16 43.75 8.45 -48.61
C GLY A 16 44.02 8.56 -47.11
N ARG A 17 43.73 9.73 -46.55
CA ARG A 17 43.78 10.08 -45.13
C ARG A 17 42.99 9.06 -44.28
N LEU A 18 43.70 8.19 -43.58
CA LEU A 18 43.15 7.23 -42.61
C LEU A 18 43.68 7.57 -41.22
N THR A 19 43.38 8.78 -40.76
CA THR A 19 43.71 9.27 -39.41
C THR A 19 42.59 10.24 -39.01
N GLY A 20 41.46 9.69 -38.56
CA GLY A 20 40.31 10.50 -38.19
C GLY A 20 39.08 9.74 -37.73
N LEU A 21 39.22 8.49 -37.27
CA LEU A 21 38.07 7.70 -36.81
C LEU A 21 38.42 6.82 -35.60
N PHE A 22 39.14 7.37 -34.63
CA PHE A 22 39.42 6.68 -33.35
C PHE A 22 39.22 7.58 -32.12
N PHE A 23 38.48 8.68 -32.26
CA PHE A 23 38.26 9.67 -31.20
C PHE A 23 36.81 10.16 -31.11
N LEU A 24 35.85 9.32 -31.53
CA LEU A 24 34.41 9.61 -31.45
C LEU A 24 33.63 8.47 -30.79
N LEU A 25 34.31 7.62 -30.00
CA LEU A 25 33.70 6.49 -29.30
C LEU A 25 34.21 6.34 -27.85
N THR A 26 34.57 7.44 -27.19
CA THR A 26 34.97 7.43 -25.76
C THR A 26 34.44 8.66 -25.00
N TRP A 27 33.33 9.24 -25.45
CA TRP A 27 32.57 10.27 -24.72
C TRP A 27 31.19 9.75 -24.29
N LEU A 28 31.13 8.47 -23.90
CA LEU A 28 29.99 7.90 -23.19
C LEU A 28 30.43 7.34 -21.84
N TRP A 29 31.35 8.04 -21.16
CA TRP A 29 31.76 7.69 -19.81
C TRP A 29 31.04 8.61 -18.83
N GLY A 30 30.05 8.05 -18.14
CA GLY A 30 29.49 8.65 -16.93
C GLY A 30 28.29 9.56 -17.14
N ALA A 31 27.25 9.08 -17.82
CA ALA A 31 25.93 9.53 -17.39
C ALA A 31 25.74 9.00 -15.95
N PRO A 32 25.51 9.85 -14.93
CA PRO A 32 25.04 9.33 -13.66
C PRO A 32 23.79 8.53 -13.97
N LEU A 33 23.75 7.27 -13.54
CA LEU A 33 22.52 6.51 -13.49
C LEU A 33 21.64 7.21 -12.46
N SER A 34 20.93 8.27 -12.88
CA SER A 34 19.84 8.83 -12.09
C SER A 34 18.88 7.68 -11.88
N GLY A 35 18.80 7.21 -10.63
CA GLY A 35 17.89 6.14 -10.24
C GLY A 35 16.49 6.52 -10.72
N ALA A 36 15.84 5.63 -11.46
CA ALA A 36 14.47 5.86 -11.86
C ALA A 36 13.62 6.04 -10.59
N PRO A 37 12.73 7.04 -10.53
CA PRO A 37 11.92 7.29 -9.34
C PRO A 37 11.16 6.03 -8.92
N PRO A 38 10.94 5.83 -7.61
CA PRO A 38 10.31 4.62 -7.11
C PRO A 38 8.91 4.45 -7.73
N ALA A 39 8.60 3.21 -8.12
CA ALA A 39 7.32 2.88 -8.73
C ALA A 39 6.17 3.23 -7.77
N THR A 40 5.10 3.83 -8.30
CA THR A 40 3.92 4.17 -7.49
C THR A 40 3.30 2.87 -6.94
N PRO A 41 3.13 2.75 -5.62
CA PRO A 41 2.51 1.57 -5.04
C PRO A 41 1.02 1.52 -5.41
N ARG A 42 0.40 0.34 -5.30
CA ARG A 42 -1.05 0.17 -5.44
C ARG A 42 -1.62 -0.54 -4.24
N PHE A 43 -2.78 -0.10 -3.76
CA PHE A 43 -3.54 -0.87 -2.79
C PHE A 43 -4.06 -2.14 -3.45
N THR A 44 -3.89 -3.28 -2.77
CA THR A 44 -4.47 -4.56 -3.20
C THR A 44 -5.94 -4.64 -2.81
N ASN A 45 -6.34 -3.90 -1.77
CA ASN A 45 -7.74 -3.74 -1.39
C ASN A 45 -8.34 -2.64 -2.27
N ASP A 46 -8.95 -3.05 -3.37
CA ASP A 46 -9.44 -2.18 -4.45
C ASP A 46 -10.91 -1.75 -4.28
N GLN A 47 -11.65 -2.41 -3.38
CA GLN A 47 -13.04 -2.10 -3.09
C GLN A 47 -13.16 -1.44 -1.71
N GLY A 48 -13.86 -0.30 -1.65
CA GLY A 48 -14.07 0.48 -0.42
C GLY A 48 -14.40 -0.41 0.78
N LEU A 49 -13.50 -0.46 1.75
CA LEU A 49 -13.64 -1.37 2.88
C LEU A 49 -14.69 -0.81 3.83
N VAL A 50 -15.71 -1.61 4.12
CA VAL A 50 -16.61 -1.37 5.25
C VAL A 50 -16.15 -2.30 6.37
N SER A 51 -15.64 -1.73 7.45
CA SER A 51 -15.27 -2.50 8.64
C SER A 51 -16.37 -2.37 9.69
N GLU A 52 -17.06 -3.48 9.95
CA GLU A 52 -18.08 -3.57 11.00
C GLU A 52 -17.48 -3.94 12.37
N SER A 53 -16.28 -4.51 12.35
CA SER A 53 -15.54 -4.98 13.54
C SER A 53 -14.57 -3.96 14.12
N GLY A 54 -14.43 -2.78 13.48
CA GLY A 54 -13.55 -1.71 13.95
C GLY A 54 -12.06 -1.94 13.68
N TYR A 55 -11.71 -2.95 12.89
CA TYR A 55 -10.34 -3.19 12.43
C TYR A 55 -10.29 -3.66 10.98
N PHE A 56 -9.18 -3.36 10.30
CA PHE A 56 -8.92 -3.86 8.95
C PHE A 56 -7.41 -3.88 8.67
N LYS A 57 -7.03 -4.71 7.70
CA LYS A 57 -5.64 -4.81 7.22
C LYS A 57 -5.56 -4.13 5.86
N LEU A 58 -4.69 -3.12 5.75
CA LEU A 58 -4.33 -2.52 4.47
C LEU A 58 -3.13 -3.27 3.91
N ILE A 59 -3.21 -3.65 2.63
CA ILE A 59 -2.16 -4.37 1.91
C ILE A 59 -1.90 -3.62 0.61
N TRP A 60 -0.63 -3.48 0.26
CA TRP A 60 -0.20 -2.87 -0.99
C TRP A 60 0.88 -3.69 -1.66
N ALA A 61 1.03 -3.47 -2.97
CA ALA A 61 2.09 -4.06 -3.76
C ALA A 61 2.80 -2.97 -4.57
N THR A 62 4.10 -3.13 -4.75
CA THR A 62 4.87 -2.38 -5.74
C THR A 62 4.74 -3.08 -7.10
N GLY A 63 4.50 -2.31 -8.16
CA GLY A 63 4.49 -2.84 -9.54
C GLY A 63 5.87 -3.24 -10.07
N LYS A 64 6.93 -2.95 -9.31
CA LYS A 64 8.31 -3.30 -9.64
C LYS A 64 8.89 -4.16 -8.52
N GLU A 65 9.46 -5.31 -8.84
CA GLU A 65 10.20 -6.11 -7.85
C GLU A 65 11.33 -5.28 -7.25
N PRO A 66 11.54 -5.33 -5.92
CA PRO A 66 12.62 -4.61 -5.27
C PRO A 66 13.96 -5.09 -5.85
N ALA A 67 14.84 -4.15 -6.20
CA ALA A 67 16.14 -4.44 -6.81
C ALA A 67 17.18 -5.00 -5.81
N GLY A 68 16.72 -5.77 -4.81
CA GLY A 68 17.48 -6.26 -3.66
C GLY A 68 16.94 -5.75 -2.32
N VAL A 69 17.34 -6.42 -1.22
CA VAL A 69 16.94 -6.07 0.15
C VAL A 69 17.45 -4.69 0.57
N ASP A 70 18.63 -4.29 0.08
CA ASP A 70 19.28 -3.01 0.42
C ASP A 70 18.68 -1.79 -0.32
N ASN A 71 17.86 -2.04 -1.33
CA ASN A 71 17.18 -1.01 -2.14
C ASN A 71 15.65 -1.16 -2.07
N ALA A 72 15.13 -1.79 -1.02
CA ALA A 72 13.70 -1.89 -0.82
C ALA A 72 13.12 -0.49 -0.54
N PRO A 73 12.08 -0.05 -1.28
CA PRO A 73 11.45 1.23 -1.02
C PRO A 73 10.79 1.22 0.37
N GLU A 74 10.88 2.33 1.08
CA GLU A 74 10.05 2.58 2.25
C GLU A 74 8.67 3.06 1.80
N PHE A 75 7.63 2.70 2.53
CA PHE A 75 6.27 3.13 2.25
C PHE A 75 5.80 4.08 3.34
N LEU A 76 5.17 5.18 2.92
CA LEU A 76 4.57 6.15 3.83
C LEU A 76 3.06 6.17 3.61
N LEU A 77 2.32 5.74 4.64
CA LEU A 77 0.86 5.73 4.67
C LEU A 77 0.33 6.91 5.46
N GLN A 78 -0.62 7.64 4.86
CA GLN A 78 -1.36 8.70 5.53
C GLN A 78 -2.84 8.41 5.59
N GLN A 79 -3.46 8.82 6.69
CA GLN A 79 -4.89 8.85 6.90
C GLN A 79 -5.38 10.30 7.02
N SER A 80 -6.59 10.56 6.53
CA SER A 80 -7.31 11.83 6.72
C SER A 80 -8.80 11.54 6.86
N THR A 81 -9.54 12.43 7.52
CA THR A 81 -11.01 12.46 7.52
C THR A 81 -11.59 13.31 6.39
N ASP A 82 -10.75 14.09 5.71
CA ASP A 82 -11.07 14.87 4.52
C ASP A 82 -10.43 14.21 3.28
N SER A 83 -11.19 14.13 2.18
CA SER A 83 -10.75 13.58 0.89
C SER A 83 -9.60 14.39 0.26
N ASN A 84 -9.47 15.68 0.61
CA ASN A 84 -8.39 16.54 0.13
C ASN A 84 -7.09 16.39 0.95
N PHE A 85 -7.09 15.59 2.03
CA PHE A 85 -5.96 15.47 2.95
C PHE A 85 -5.47 16.82 3.49
N GLY A 86 -6.41 17.68 3.93
CA GLY A 86 -6.08 19.00 4.52
C GLY A 86 -5.39 18.90 5.89
N SER A 87 -5.60 17.81 6.63
CA SER A 87 -4.92 17.53 7.91
C SER A 87 -4.59 16.05 8.03
N PRO A 88 -3.61 15.55 7.25
CA PRO A 88 -3.29 14.14 7.20
C PRO A 88 -2.41 13.73 8.39
N VAL A 89 -2.68 12.55 8.93
CA VAL A 89 -1.85 11.90 9.96
C VAL A 89 -1.05 10.77 9.31
N VAL A 90 0.24 10.68 9.61
CA VAL A 90 1.09 9.56 9.18
C VAL A 90 0.82 8.37 10.10
N LEU A 91 0.37 7.26 9.54
CA LEU A 91 0.07 6.04 10.31
C LEU A 91 1.20 5.03 10.27
N TYR A 92 1.95 5.01 9.17
CA TYR A 92 2.99 4.03 8.97
C TYR A 92 4.08 4.59 8.07
N GLN A 93 5.33 4.30 8.43
CA GLN A 93 6.51 4.57 7.64
C GLN A 93 7.50 3.39 7.79
N GLY A 94 7.80 2.70 6.70
CA GLY A 94 8.74 1.59 6.71
C GLY A 94 8.61 0.66 5.50
N PRO A 95 9.41 -0.42 5.42
CA PRO A 95 9.51 -1.29 4.24
C PRO A 95 8.35 -2.30 4.09
N ASP A 96 7.56 -2.53 5.14
CA ASP A 96 6.46 -3.51 5.10
C ASP A 96 5.41 -3.18 4.02
N LEU A 97 4.78 -4.25 3.51
CA LEU A 97 3.74 -4.19 2.46
C LEU A 97 2.31 -4.24 3.02
N ALA A 98 2.17 -4.25 4.34
CA ALA A 98 0.88 -4.26 4.99
C ALA A 98 0.93 -3.58 6.34
N THR A 99 -0.20 -3.00 6.75
CA THR A 99 -0.39 -2.49 8.12
C THR A 99 -1.78 -2.85 8.64
N PHE A 100 -1.87 -2.99 9.95
CA PHE A 100 -3.12 -3.27 10.64
C PHE A 100 -3.63 -1.99 11.31
N ILE A 101 -4.85 -1.59 11.00
CA ILE A 101 -5.48 -0.40 11.55
C ILE A 101 -6.64 -0.83 12.45
N SER A 102 -6.71 -0.26 13.64
CA SER A 102 -7.75 -0.51 14.63
C SER A 102 -8.02 0.75 15.46
N GLY A 103 -9.11 0.74 16.23
CA GLY A 103 -9.43 1.83 17.16
C GLY A 103 -9.98 3.09 16.50
N LEU A 104 -10.40 3.01 15.24
CA LEU A 104 -11.07 4.12 14.57
C LEU A 104 -12.53 4.23 15.03
N GLU A 105 -12.97 5.46 15.27
CA GLU A 105 -14.36 5.77 15.56
C GLU A 105 -15.24 5.62 14.31
N ASN A 106 -16.56 5.61 14.50
CA ASN A 106 -17.52 5.61 13.40
C ASN A 106 -17.29 6.81 12.48
N GLY A 107 -17.09 6.55 11.19
CA GLY A 107 -16.82 7.63 10.24
C GLY A 107 -16.29 7.16 8.90
N THR A 108 -16.01 8.14 8.04
CA THR A 108 -15.37 7.93 6.74
C THR A 108 -13.93 8.41 6.83
N TYR A 109 -13.01 7.55 6.40
CA TYR A 109 -11.58 7.82 6.40
C TYR A 109 -11.01 7.63 5.00
N TYR A 110 -10.02 8.44 4.67
CA TYR A 110 -9.31 8.44 3.41
C TYR A 110 -7.85 8.07 3.65
N PHE A 111 -7.35 7.10 2.88
CA PHE A 111 -5.99 6.61 2.98
C PHE A 111 -5.26 6.86 1.67
N ARG A 112 -4.01 7.34 1.76
CA ARG A 112 -3.11 7.43 0.61
C ARG A 112 -1.73 6.91 0.97
N LEU A 113 -1.07 6.34 -0.02
CA LEU A 113 0.23 5.72 0.11
C LEU A 113 1.19 6.36 -0.88
N LYS A 114 2.48 6.39 -0.53
CA LYS A 114 3.56 6.64 -1.48
C LYS A 114 4.77 5.77 -1.12
N ALA A 115 5.59 5.47 -2.12
CA ALA A 115 6.90 4.89 -1.90
C ALA A 115 7.95 6.01 -1.72
N ILE A 116 8.98 5.75 -0.94
CA ILE A 116 10.12 6.62 -0.69
C ILE A 116 11.37 5.76 -0.93
N ASP A 117 12.26 6.26 -1.77
CA ASP A 117 13.56 5.61 -1.97
C ASP A 117 14.43 5.84 -0.72
N PRO A 118 14.99 4.79 -0.09
CA PRO A 118 15.78 4.93 1.13
C PRO A 118 17.09 5.71 0.90
N GLN A 119 17.66 5.66 -0.31
CA GLN A 119 18.94 6.27 -0.66
C GLN A 119 18.77 7.74 -1.07
N THR A 120 17.85 8.01 -2.01
CA THR A 120 17.66 9.37 -2.55
C THR A 120 16.68 10.20 -1.73
N ARG A 121 15.89 9.55 -0.86
CA ARG A 121 14.74 10.14 -0.13
C ARG A 121 13.68 10.73 -1.07
N GLU A 122 13.74 10.42 -2.35
CA GLU A 122 12.74 10.84 -3.32
C GLU A 122 11.46 10.00 -3.15
N GLY A 123 10.31 10.69 -3.19
CA GLY A 123 9.01 10.05 -3.08
C GLY A 123 8.39 9.79 -4.45
N SER A 124 7.66 8.68 -4.58
CA SER A 124 6.75 8.45 -5.69
C SER A 124 5.58 9.44 -5.62
N ALA A 125 4.79 9.48 -6.70
CA ALA A 125 3.45 10.07 -6.64
C ALA A 125 2.61 9.38 -5.56
N TRP A 126 1.66 10.10 -4.99
CA TRP A 126 0.65 9.54 -4.09
C TRP A 126 -0.32 8.64 -4.86
N THR A 127 -0.78 7.58 -4.21
CA THR A 127 -1.89 6.77 -4.74
C THR A 127 -3.21 7.53 -4.74
N ALA A 128 -4.15 7.04 -5.55
CA ALA A 128 -5.54 7.44 -5.39
C ALA A 128 -6.02 7.17 -3.95
N PRO A 129 -6.88 8.05 -3.39
CA PRO A 129 -7.39 7.86 -2.04
C PRO A 129 -8.27 6.63 -1.95
N LEU A 130 -7.93 5.74 -1.03
CA LEU A 130 -8.78 4.63 -0.62
C LEU A 130 -9.77 5.13 0.44
N THR A 131 -11.07 4.97 0.18
CA THR A 131 -12.12 5.33 1.13
C THR A 131 -12.50 4.13 1.97
N VAL A 132 -12.52 4.30 3.29
CA VAL A 132 -12.92 3.26 4.26
C VAL A 132 -14.00 3.83 5.15
N VAL A 133 -15.08 3.06 5.33
CA VAL A 133 -16.19 3.44 6.20
C VAL A 133 -16.22 2.51 7.40
N VAL A 134 -16.13 3.08 8.61
CA VAL A 134 -16.14 2.33 9.87
C VAL A 134 -17.53 2.45 10.49
N ARG A 135 -18.17 1.31 10.77
CA ARG A 135 -19.51 1.24 11.40
C ARG A 135 -19.52 0.20 12.51
N HIS A 136 -19.41 0.64 13.76
CA HIS A 136 -19.54 -0.20 14.94
C HIS A 136 -20.98 -0.67 15.12
N HIS A 137 -21.17 -1.94 15.44
CA HIS A 137 -22.49 -2.50 15.74
C HIS A 137 -23.15 -1.79 16.94
N PRO A 138 -24.47 -1.58 16.92
CA PRO A 138 -25.17 -0.93 18.01
C PRO A 138 -25.21 -1.82 19.26
N LEU A 139 -24.59 -1.36 20.35
CA LEU A 139 -24.66 -2.00 21.68
C LEU A 139 -26.11 -2.15 22.17
N ALA A 140 -27.02 -1.31 21.67
CA ALA A 140 -28.43 -1.35 22.01
C ALA A 140 -29.07 -2.71 21.71
N LEU A 141 -28.71 -3.39 20.62
CA LEU A 141 -29.27 -4.70 20.29
C LEU A 141 -28.82 -5.78 21.28
N SER A 142 -27.56 -5.74 21.70
CA SER A 142 -27.05 -6.67 22.71
C SER A 142 -27.71 -6.43 24.06
N LEU A 143 -27.91 -5.17 24.45
CA LEU A 143 -28.59 -4.81 25.70
C LEU A 143 -30.08 -5.15 25.68
N THR A 144 -30.77 -5.01 24.54
CA THR A 144 -32.18 -5.43 24.43
C THR A 144 -32.33 -6.94 24.49
N LEU A 145 -31.47 -7.70 23.80
CA LEU A 145 -31.48 -9.17 23.88
C LEU A 145 -31.14 -9.67 25.29
N PHE A 146 -30.12 -9.08 25.92
CA PHE A 146 -29.75 -9.41 27.31
C PHE A 146 -30.87 -9.05 28.29
N GLY A 147 -31.45 -7.86 28.16
CA GLY A 147 -32.58 -7.42 28.98
C GLY A 147 -33.81 -8.33 28.81
N LEU A 148 -34.13 -8.72 27.58
CA LEU A 148 -35.22 -9.67 27.31
C LEU A 148 -34.94 -11.05 27.93
N GLY A 149 -33.71 -11.55 27.81
CA GLY A 149 -33.28 -12.79 28.45
C GLY A 149 -33.38 -12.72 29.98
N ALA A 150 -32.97 -11.61 30.58
CA ALA A 150 -33.09 -11.37 32.02
C ALA A 150 -34.55 -11.36 32.49
N ILE A 151 -35.47 -10.78 31.71
CA ILE A 151 -36.91 -10.79 32.02
C ILE A 151 -37.46 -12.23 32.02
N VAL A 152 -37.17 -13.02 30.99
CA VAL A 152 -37.64 -14.41 30.89
C VAL A 152 -37.04 -15.27 32.03
N PHE A 153 -35.77 -15.07 32.34
CA PHE A 153 -35.10 -15.75 33.45
C PHE A 153 -35.76 -15.42 34.80
N LEU A 154 -36.02 -14.14 35.09
CA LEU A 154 -36.69 -13.72 36.32
C LEU A 154 -38.13 -14.25 36.41
N ALA A 155 -38.87 -14.27 35.30
CA ALA A 155 -40.22 -14.85 35.25
C ALA A 155 -40.19 -16.35 35.60
N THR A 156 -39.24 -17.09 35.02
CA THR A 156 -39.06 -18.52 35.26
C THR A 156 -38.68 -18.78 36.72
N LEU A 157 -37.75 -17.98 37.26
CA LEU A 157 -37.34 -18.04 38.66
C LEU A 157 -38.51 -17.75 39.61
N ALA A 158 -39.32 -16.73 39.31
CA ALA A 158 -40.50 -16.38 40.10
C ALA A 158 -41.53 -17.52 40.12
N ILE A 159 -41.76 -18.19 38.99
CA ILE A 159 -42.65 -19.35 38.90
C ILE A 159 -42.14 -20.49 39.79
N VAL A 160 -40.85 -20.82 39.72
CA VAL A 160 -40.23 -21.88 40.53
C VAL A 160 -40.33 -21.56 42.02
N VAL A 161 -39.98 -20.34 42.43
CA VAL A 161 -40.01 -19.91 43.83
C VAL A 161 -41.45 -19.89 44.36
N SER A 162 -42.40 -19.39 43.58
CA SER A 162 -43.81 -19.34 43.98
C SER A 162 -44.39 -20.75 44.10
N GLY A 163 -44.07 -21.64 43.15
CA GLY A 163 -44.47 -23.05 43.21
C GLY A 163 -43.92 -23.77 44.44
N ALA A 164 -42.64 -23.57 44.76
CA ALA A 164 -42.00 -24.16 45.93
C ALA A 164 -42.56 -23.62 47.26
N ARG A 165 -42.98 -22.35 47.31
CA ARG A 165 -43.62 -21.76 48.50
C ARG A 165 -45.03 -22.29 48.72
N ALA A 166 -45.83 -22.41 47.66
CA ALA A 166 -47.20 -22.92 47.75
C ALA A 166 -47.27 -24.37 48.27
N THR A 167 -46.31 -25.22 47.90
CA THR A 167 -46.25 -26.60 48.40
C THR A 167 -45.99 -26.69 49.90
N ARG A 168 -45.17 -25.79 50.44
CA ARG A 168 -44.88 -25.74 51.88
C ARG A 168 -46.09 -25.29 52.69
N ALA A 169 -46.81 -24.26 52.22
CA ALA A 169 -48.00 -23.75 52.90
C ALA A 169 -49.14 -24.78 53.00
N ASN A 170 -49.31 -25.62 51.98
CA ASN A 170 -50.33 -26.68 51.98
C ASN A 170 -49.96 -27.90 52.84
N GLN A 171 -48.71 -28.04 53.30
CA GLN A 171 -48.30 -29.12 54.19
C GLN A 171 -48.49 -28.77 55.69
N GLU A 172 -48.68 -27.49 56.01
CA GLU A 172 -48.88 -27.00 57.37
C GLU A 172 -50.37 -26.77 57.71
N ALA A 173 -51.28 -26.99 56.76
CA ALA A 173 -52.74 -26.90 56.92
C ALA A 173 -53.38 -28.29 56.94
#